data_AF-A0A559QIR3-F1
#
_entry.id   AF-A0A559QIR3-F1
#
_cell.length_a   1.000
_cell.length_b   1.000
_cell.length_c   1.000
_cell.angle_alpha   90.00
_cell.angle_beta   90.00
_cell.angle_gamma   90.00
#
_symmetry.space_group_name_H-M   'P 1'
#
loop_
_entity.id
_entity.type
_entity.pdbx_description
1 polymer ?
#
loop_
_entity_poly.entity_id
_entity_poly.type
_entity_poly.pdbx_seq_one_letter_code
_entity_poly.pdbx_strand_id
1 'polypeptide(L)'
;MEKNDLRDLENALGIVPPWSVKSVKTNDKEKTFDVYIEVADQKRLFGLFDTHKKGLEQELVAGSWQYMNIGGYRTMVHAQIPRQGVNGECIVESINILQPAFLGNPSRHYSNLIRQKVALGQIKGLDSALIAEFNSVDEGVVNMVLADIAKSPAEMRTLSTLPTETDPIWEKILRDQVLLRTSMLPLKFLLSKLKLTAAKITDSRKVLPLVYDLRAFFIEHAAAMDSEIDQLCGIHSERQQKLARAAKSKQRLILPSIKSSVWLDLLSGRVSLNSQSVPLNLLISRQRTTFVQGHSKEEKIAAIEVLRDYFRKNYRTLKPELVLLNRAMNIRKRSGVQLPDADHSIWQQILNDDNFVPSNHIAYKLLLAKLRAQVTTKPDPVVKLEAARRIREFLAQNHKSMRQELSLLLRQSAAV
;
A
#
# COMPACT_ATOMS: atom_id res chain seq x y z
N MET A 1 34.79 -8.72 -21.39
CA MET A 1 33.54 -9.32 -20.88
C MET A 1 33.16 -10.45 -21.81
N GLU A 2 32.92 -11.63 -21.27
CA GLU A 2 32.47 -12.78 -22.06
C GLU A 2 31.01 -12.59 -22.50
N LYS A 3 30.55 -13.36 -23.49
CA LYS A 3 29.17 -13.26 -24.02
C LYS A 3 28.08 -13.52 -22.98
N ASN A 4 28.39 -14.29 -21.94
CA ASN A 4 27.45 -14.55 -20.83
C ASN A 4 27.32 -13.34 -19.90
N ASP A 5 28.43 -12.65 -19.60
CA ASP A 5 28.42 -11.43 -18.78
C ASP A 5 27.55 -10.32 -19.40
N LEU A 6 27.56 -10.21 -20.74
CA LEU A 6 26.75 -9.22 -21.45
C LEU A 6 25.25 -9.51 -21.37
N ARG A 7 24.85 -10.79 -21.37
CA ARG A 7 23.43 -11.18 -21.20
C ARG A 7 22.93 -10.92 -19.79
N ASP A 8 23.77 -11.16 -18.79
CA ASP A 8 23.41 -10.84 -17.40
C ASP A 8 23.32 -9.33 -17.19
N LEU A 9 24.18 -8.55 -17.88
CA LEU A 9 24.09 -7.10 -17.91
C LEU A 9 22.83 -6.59 -18.61
N GLU A 10 22.47 -7.16 -19.77
CA GLU A 10 21.20 -6.87 -20.46
C GLU A 10 20.01 -7.03 -19.51
N ASN A 11 19.96 -8.16 -18.78
CA ASN A 11 18.92 -8.43 -17.81
C ASN A 11 18.91 -7.40 -16.67
N ALA A 12 20.09 -7.07 -16.12
CA ALA A 12 20.22 -6.12 -15.03
C ALA A 12 19.78 -4.69 -15.43
N LEU A 13 20.02 -4.32 -16.69
CA LEU A 13 19.63 -3.03 -17.27
C LEU A 13 18.22 -3.01 -17.85
N GLY A 14 17.50 -4.13 -17.83
CA GLY A 14 16.18 -4.24 -18.48
C GLY A 14 16.24 -4.06 -20.00
N ILE A 15 17.39 -4.32 -20.63
CA ILE A 15 17.55 -4.29 -22.08
C ILE A 15 16.98 -5.59 -22.63
N VAL A 16 16.02 -5.46 -23.54
CA VAL A 16 15.27 -6.60 -24.08
C VAL A 16 15.22 -6.59 -25.60
N PRO A 17 15.00 -7.77 -26.21
CA PRO A 17 14.82 -7.86 -27.65
C PRO A 17 13.77 -6.86 -28.16
N PRO A 18 14.01 -6.21 -29.30
CA PRO A 18 15.05 -6.53 -30.28
C PRO A 18 16.42 -5.90 -29.97
N TRP A 19 16.61 -5.21 -28.84
CA TRP A 19 17.87 -4.58 -28.46
C TRP A 19 18.83 -5.57 -27.79
N SER A 20 20.12 -5.41 -28.07
CA SER A 20 21.21 -6.16 -27.45
C SER A 20 22.41 -5.27 -27.16
N VAL A 21 23.17 -5.59 -26.12
CA VAL A 21 24.41 -4.90 -25.75
C VAL A 21 25.52 -5.35 -26.69
N LYS A 22 25.98 -4.42 -27.52
CA LYS A 22 27.11 -4.62 -28.44
C LYS A 22 28.44 -4.59 -27.70
N SER A 23 28.63 -3.55 -26.88
CA SER A 23 29.87 -3.33 -26.15
C SER A 23 29.65 -2.43 -24.95
N VAL A 24 30.59 -2.50 -24.01
CA VAL A 24 30.58 -1.73 -22.78
C VAL A 24 31.95 -1.09 -22.62
N LYS A 25 31.99 0.17 -22.20
CA LYS A 25 33.21 0.87 -21.80
C LYS A 25 33.01 1.47 -20.43
N THR A 26 34.04 1.44 -19.60
CA THR A 26 34.02 2.04 -18.26
C THR A 26 35.06 3.13 -18.20
N ASN A 27 34.65 4.33 -17.78
CA ASN A 27 35.55 5.44 -17.53
C ASN A 27 35.63 5.70 -16.02
N ASP A 28 36.71 5.25 -15.40
CA ASP A 28 36.89 5.38 -13.95
C ASP A 28 37.12 6.82 -13.48
N LYS A 29 37.64 7.69 -14.36
CA LYS A 29 37.89 9.10 -14.04
C LYS A 29 36.59 9.89 -13.94
N GLU A 30 35.70 9.70 -14.92
CA GLU A 30 34.40 10.39 -14.99
C GLU A 30 33.29 9.65 -14.25
N LYS A 31 33.59 8.45 -13.74
CA LYS A 31 32.65 7.51 -13.14
C LYS A 31 31.46 7.24 -14.06
N THR A 32 31.74 6.98 -15.34
CA THR A 32 30.73 6.61 -16.34
C THR A 32 30.86 5.16 -16.77
N PHE A 33 29.71 4.57 -17.07
CA PHE A 33 29.56 3.23 -17.60
C PHE A 33 28.80 3.31 -18.92
N ASP A 34 29.54 3.32 -20.03
CA ASP A 34 29.02 3.53 -21.38
C ASP A 34 28.60 2.19 -21.99
N VAL A 35 27.29 2.05 -22.24
CA VAL A 35 26.67 0.84 -22.79
C VAL A 35 26.21 1.16 -24.21
N TYR A 36 26.85 0.51 -25.19
CA TYR A 36 26.49 0.63 -26.59
C TYR A 36 25.52 -0.50 -26.95
N ILE A 37 24.33 -0.14 -27.38
CA ILE A 37 23.29 -1.09 -27.78
C ILE A 37 23.02 -1.00 -29.27
N GLU A 38 22.64 -2.13 -29.85
CA GLU A 38 22.21 -2.24 -31.24
C GLU A 38 20.95 -3.10 -31.31
N VAL A 39 20.17 -2.91 -32.38
CA VAL A 39 19.10 -3.84 -32.71
C VAL A 39 19.77 -5.13 -33.14
N ALA A 40 19.59 -6.19 -32.37
CA ALA A 40 20.09 -7.51 -32.70
C ALA A 40 19.56 -7.88 -34.09
N ASP A 41 20.48 -8.12 -35.04
CA ASP A 41 20.15 -8.53 -36.40
C ASP A 41 19.04 -9.59 -36.32
N GLN A 42 17.87 -9.28 -36.88
CA GLN A 42 16.90 -10.29 -37.26
C GLN A 42 17.59 -11.10 -38.37
N LYS A 43 18.48 -12.01 -37.99
CA LYS A 43 19.05 -13.00 -38.89
C LYS A 43 17.87 -13.73 -39.51
N ARG A 44 17.52 -13.35 -40.74
CA ARG A 44 17.02 -14.20 -41.85
C ARG A 44 16.40 -15.53 -41.39
N LEU A 45 15.33 -15.49 -40.60
CA LEU A 45 14.59 -16.69 -40.18
C LEU A 45 13.23 -16.83 -40.89
N PHE A 46 12.92 -15.94 -41.84
CA PHE A 46 11.85 -16.14 -42.82
C PHE A 46 12.41 -16.01 -44.24
N GLY A 47 13.11 -17.05 -44.68
CA GLY A 47 13.22 -17.31 -46.11
C GLY A 47 11.89 -17.86 -46.60
N LEU A 48 11.20 -17.10 -47.47
CA LEU A 48 10.34 -17.55 -48.59
C LEU A 48 9.11 -16.66 -48.89
N PHE A 49 8.83 -15.60 -48.13
CA PHE A 49 7.80 -14.63 -48.53
C PHE A 49 8.16 -13.21 -48.09
N ASP A 50 9.02 -12.54 -48.87
CA ASP A 50 9.19 -11.08 -48.77
C ASP A 50 9.20 -10.45 -50.16
N THR A 51 8.13 -10.71 -50.90
CA THR A 51 7.71 -9.87 -52.02
C THR A 51 6.75 -8.82 -51.47
N HIS A 52 7.17 -7.55 -51.53
CA HIS A 52 6.46 -6.32 -51.15
C HIS A 52 6.74 -5.75 -49.76
N LYS A 53 7.92 -5.14 -49.60
CA LYS A 53 8.04 -3.69 -49.38
C LYS A 53 9.49 -3.25 -49.55
N LYS A 54 9.80 -2.53 -50.64
CA LYS A 54 10.88 -1.54 -50.66
C LYS A 54 10.52 -0.47 -49.63
N GLY A 55 10.81 -0.70 -48.35
CA GLY A 55 10.67 0.28 -47.29
C GLY A 55 11.79 1.30 -47.39
N LEU A 56 11.45 2.59 -47.34
CA LEU A 56 12.39 3.70 -47.30
C LEU A 56 13.56 3.39 -46.34
N GLU A 57 14.80 3.67 -46.77
CA GLU A 57 15.94 3.76 -45.87
C GLU A 57 15.59 4.75 -44.75
N GLN A 58 15.23 4.22 -43.58
CA GLN A 58 14.96 5.05 -42.42
C GLN A 58 16.28 5.62 -41.96
N GLU A 59 16.44 6.93 -42.07
CA GLU A 59 17.62 7.62 -41.56
C GLU A 59 17.76 7.36 -40.06
N LEU A 60 18.90 6.81 -39.65
CA LEU A 60 19.20 6.50 -38.26
C LEU A 60 19.94 7.67 -37.62
N VAL A 61 19.50 8.12 -36.45
CA VAL A 61 20.14 9.17 -35.67
C VAL A 61 20.78 8.55 -34.43
N ALA A 62 22.04 8.89 -34.17
CA ALA A 62 22.72 8.50 -32.95
C ALA A 62 22.20 9.31 -31.76
N GLY A 63 21.92 8.63 -30.64
CA GLY A 63 21.55 9.25 -29.38
C GLY A 63 22.36 8.69 -28.22
N SER A 64 22.49 9.50 -27.17
CA SER A 64 23.21 9.15 -25.94
C SER A 64 22.45 9.68 -24.74
N TRP A 65 22.10 8.78 -23.81
CA TRP A 65 21.20 9.08 -22.70
C TRP A 65 21.73 8.57 -21.38
N GLN A 66 21.68 9.40 -20.35
CA GLN A 66 21.82 8.94 -18.97
C GLN A 66 20.59 8.08 -18.60
N TYR A 67 20.81 6.90 -18.02
CA TYR A 67 19.75 5.94 -17.72
C TYR A 67 19.53 5.70 -16.23
N MET A 68 20.45 4.96 -15.60
CA MET A 68 20.42 4.65 -14.17
C MET A 68 21.85 4.48 -13.65
N ASN A 69 22.03 4.38 -12.35
CA ASN A 69 23.35 4.15 -11.78
C ASN A 69 23.57 2.67 -11.48
N ILE A 70 24.78 2.20 -11.74
CA ILE A 70 25.26 0.89 -11.30
C ILE A 70 26.40 1.13 -10.32
N GLY A 71 26.15 0.84 -9.03
CA GLY A 71 27.08 1.17 -7.96
C GLY A 71 27.38 2.67 -7.93
N GLY A 72 28.65 3.05 -7.99
CA GLY A 72 29.09 4.44 -8.04
C GLY A 72 29.23 5.04 -9.44
N TYR A 73 28.78 4.35 -10.49
CA TYR A 73 28.93 4.77 -11.88
C TYR A 73 27.60 5.21 -12.49
N ARG A 74 27.62 6.27 -13.29
CA ARG A 74 26.50 6.74 -14.10
C ARG A 74 26.45 5.96 -15.42
N THR A 75 25.36 5.26 -15.69
CA THR A 75 25.20 4.50 -16.93
C THR A 75 24.72 5.41 -18.06
N MET A 76 25.51 5.47 -19.12
CA MET A 76 25.19 6.16 -20.36
C MET A 76 24.87 5.14 -21.44
N VAL A 77 23.66 5.19 -22.01
CA VAL A 77 23.21 4.30 -23.07
C VAL A 77 23.36 5.00 -24.41
N HIS A 78 24.02 4.34 -25.35
CA HIS A 78 24.27 4.84 -26.70
C HIS A 78 23.60 3.92 -27.72
N ALA A 79 22.75 4.48 -28.58
CA ALA A 79 22.04 3.72 -29.61
C ALA A 79 21.83 4.54 -30.88
N GLN A 80 21.54 3.85 -31.98
CA GLN A 80 21.00 4.44 -33.19
C GLN A 80 19.50 4.16 -33.27
N ILE A 81 18.68 5.20 -33.41
CA ILE A 81 17.22 5.06 -33.52
C ILE A 81 16.71 5.71 -34.81
N PRO A 82 15.60 5.23 -35.38
CA PRO A 82 14.98 5.86 -36.56
C PRO A 82 14.66 7.33 -36.30
N ARG A 83 14.91 8.19 -37.29
CA ARG A 83 14.63 9.65 -37.23
C ARG A 83 13.15 9.99 -37.09
N GLN A 84 12.23 9.03 -37.23
CA GLN A 84 10.80 9.25 -37.03
C GLN A 84 10.54 9.70 -35.58
N GLY A 85 10.06 10.94 -35.41
CA GLY A 85 9.87 11.58 -34.09
C GLY A 85 10.98 12.55 -33.66
N VAL A 86 11.99 12.82 -34.51
CA VAL A 86 13.06 13.80 -34.24
C VAL A 86 12.76 15.18 -34.84
N ASN A 87 11.75 15.29 -35.71
CA ASN A 87 11.43 16.53 -36.45
C ASN A 87 10.43 17.45 -35.72
N GLY A 88 10.03 17.15 -34.50
CA GLY A 88 9.06 17.94 -33.74
C GLY A 88 9.72 18.91 -32.77
N GLU A 89 9.19 20.14 -32.67
CA GLU A 89 9.45 21.05 -31.54
C GLU A 89 9.07 20.41 -30.18
N CYS A 90 8.24 19.37 -30.20
CA CYS A 90 7.77 18.62 -29.04
C CYS A 90 8.66 17.40 -28.77
N ILE A 91 9.29 17.38 -27.60
CA ILE A 91 10.27 16.34 -27.23
C ILE A 91 9.57 15.13 -26.58
N VAL A 92 8.45 15.38 -25.89
CA VAL A 92 7.63 14.35 -25.26
C VAL A 92 6.44 14.06 -26.17
N GLU A 93 6.56 13.01 -26.96
CA GLU A 93 5.51 12.51 -27.85
C GLU A 93 5.23 11.04 -27.53
N SER A 94 4.04 10.54 -27.91
CA SER A 94 3.65 9.13 -27.68
C SER A 94 4.68 8.14 -28.21
N ILE A 95 5.32 8.44 -29.35
CA ILE A 95 6.36 7.57 -29.93
C ILE A 95 7.59 7.47 -29.03
N ASN A 96 8.00 8.58 -28.42
CA ASN A 96 9.12 8.61 -27.47
C ASN A 96 8.74 7.97 -26.13
N ILE A 97 7.47 8.06 -25.72
CA ILE A 97 6.96 7.40 -24.51
C ILE A 97 6.87 5.88 -24.71
N LEU A 98 6.46 5.40 -25.87
CA LEU A 98 6.36 3.97 -26.18
C LEU A 98 7.72 3.26 -26.26
N GLN A 99 8.79 4.00 -26.56
CA GLN A 99 10.14 3.46 -26.56
C GLN A 99 10.55 2.90 -25.19
N PRO A 100 11.48 1.92 -25.17
CA PRO A 100 12.03 1.39 -23.93
C PRO A 100 12.57 2.45 -22.96
N ALA A 101 12.58 2.11 -21.68
CA ALA A 101 12.99 2.98 -20.56
C ALA A 101 14.43 3.51 -20.68
N PHE A 102 15.31 2.73 -21.33
CA PHE A 102 16.72 3.04 -21.54
C PHE A 102 17.00 3.95 -22.74
N LEU A 103 16.00 4.20 -23.60
CA LEU A 103 16.09 5.15 -24.72
C LEU A 103 15.53 6.52 -24.32
N GLY A 104 15.74 7.51 -25.19
CA GLY A 104 15.18 8.85 -25.06
C GLY A 104 15.16 9.57 -26.41
N ASN A 105 14.83 10.86 -26.40
CA ASN A 105 14.91 11.68 -27.61
C ASN A 105 16.39 11.93 -27.98
N PRO A 106 16.84 11.74 -29.23
CA PRO A 106 18.25 11.92 -29.63
C PRO A 106 18.81 13.32 -29.35
N SER A 107 17.94 14.33 -29.30
CA SER A 107 18.28 15.74 -29.05
C SER A 107 18.50 16.05 -27.56
N ARG A 108 18.41 15.04 -26.69
CA ARG A 108 18.49 15.15 -25.23
C ARG A 108 19.41 14.07 -24.66
N HIS A 109 19.95 14.35 -23.48
CA HIS A 109 20.91 13.47 -22.80
C HIS A 109 20.31 12.68 -21.63
N TYR A 110 18.98 12.62 -21.52
CA TYR A 110 18.27 11.86 -20.49
C TYR A 110 17.38 10.78 -21.12
N SER A 111 17.24 9.64 -20.44
CA SER A 111 16.36 8.56 -20.89
C SER A 111 14.90 8.76 -20.44
N ASN A 112 14.00 7.93 -20.99
CA ASN A 112 12.60 7.84 -20.59
C ASN A 112 12.42 7.50 -19.11
N LEU A 113 13.30 6.67 -18.53
CA LEU A 113 13.30 6.37 -17.11
C LEU A 113 13.60 7.62 -16.27
N ILE A 114 14.63 8.39 -16.62
CA ILE A 114 14.96 9.65 -15.90
C ILE A 114 13.79 10.62 -16.01
N ARG A 115 13.23 10.80 -17.22
CA ARG A 115 12.05 11.64 -17.43
C ARG A 115 10.90 11.25 -16.48
N GLN A 116 10.58 9.96 -16.41
CA GLN A 116 9.53 9.43 -15.54
C GLN A 116 9.82 9.73 -14.07
N LYS A 117 11.04 9.44 -13.60
CA LYS A 117 11.41 9.65 -12.19
C LYS A 117 11.33 11.12 -11.79
N VAL A 118 11.78 12.03 -12.66
CA VAL A 118 11.66 13.48 -12.46
C VAL A 118 10.20 13.90 -12.43
N ALA A 119 9.39 13.46 -13.39
CA ALA A 119 7.95 13.78 -13.44
C ALA A 119 7.21 13.32 -12.19
N LEU A 120 7.49 12.10 -11.71
CA LEU A 120 6.91 11.56 -10.48
C LEU A 120 7.38 12.30 -9.23
N GLY A 121 8.65 12.69 -9.17
CA GLY A 121 9.19 13.49 -8.07
C GLY A 121 8.48 14.84 -7.95
N GLN A 122 8.31 15.52 -9.09
CA GLN A 122 7.65 16.82 -9.15
C GLN A 122 6.19 16.74 -8.68
N ILE A 123 5.43 15.73 -9.14
CA ILE A 123 4.02 15.58 -8.75
C ILE A 123 3.87 15.20 -7.27
N LYS A 124 4.86 14.52 -6.71
CA LYS A 124 4.93 14.23 -5.27
C LYS A 124 5.34 15.45 -4.43
N GLY A 125 5.60 16.60 -5.07
CA GLY A 125 5.96 17.85 -4.40
C GLY A 125 7.40 17.90 -3.92
N LEU A 126 8.29 17.09 -4.51
CA LEU A 126 9.72 17.16 -4.22
C LEU A 126 10.35 18.35 -4.96
N ASP A 127 11.33 18.99 -4.33
CA ASP A 127 12.10 20.06 -4.96
C ASP A 127 13.10 19.52 -5.99
N SER A 128 13.48 20.34 -6.97
CA SER A 128 14.35 19.97 -8.09
C SER A 128 15.72 19.49 -7.61
N ALA A 129 16.28 20.11 -6.55
CA ALA A 129 17.54 19.68 -5.94
C ALA A 129 17.44 18.29 -5.31
N LEU A 130 16.33 17.98 -4.61
CA LEU A 130 16.09 16.66 -4.03
C LEU A 130 15.87 15.59 -5.11
N ILE A 131 15.15 15.93 -6.18
CA ILE A 131 14.96 15.05 -7.33
C ILE A 131 16.32 14.74 -7.98
N ALA A 132 17.18 15.74 -8.15
CA ALA A 132 18.52 15.59 -8.68
C ALA A 132 19.35 14.63 -7.81
N GLU A 133 19.35 14.84 -6.48
CA GLU A 133 20.07 14.01 -5.52
C GLU A 133 19.59 12.54 -5.54
N PHE A 134 18.28 12.31 -5.41
CA PHE A 134 17.70 10.95 -5.36
C PHE A 134 17.96 10.15 -6.63
N ASN A 135 18.01 10.83 -7.78
CA ASN A 135 18.27 10.18 -9.06
C ASN A 135 19.76 10.21 -9.43
N SER A 136 20.59 10.91 -8.63
CA SER A 136 22.00 11.16 -8.89
C SER A 136 22.23 11.71 -10.30
N VAL A 137 21.42 12.70 -10.66
CA VAL A 137 21.47 13.44 -11.93
C VAL A 137 21.80 14.88 -11.61
N ASP A 138 22.44 15.58 -12.55
CA ASP A 138 22.64 17.02 -12.44
C ASP A 138 21.30 17.79 -12.42
N GLU A 139 21.22 18.83 -11.61
CA GLU A 139 20.01 19.66 -11.47
C GLU A 139 19.63 20.34 -12.80
N GLY A 140 20.60 20.66 -13.66
CA GLY A 140 20.37 21.18 -15.00
C GLY A 140 19.58 20.21 -15.88
N VAL A 141 19.83 18.90 -15.75
CA VAL A 141 19.06 17.88 -16.47
C VAL A 141 17.64 17.77 -15.91
N VAL A 142 17.45 17.87 -14.60
CA VAL A 142 16.11 17.90 -13.98
C VAL A 142 15.30 19.07 -14.51
N ASN A 143 15.89 20.27 -14.52
CA ASN A 143 15.25 21.48 -15.04
C ASN A 143 14.94 21.37 -16.53
N MET A 144 15.84 20.76 -17.32
CA MET A 144 15.62 20.49 -18.74
C MET A 144 14.42 19.56 -18.96
N VAL A 145 14.35 18.45 -18.22
CA VAL A 145 13.22 17.52 -18.27
C VAL A 145 11.90 18.22 -17.93
N LEU A 146 11.87 19.00 -16.85
CA LEU A 146 10.67 19.72 -16.43
C LEU A 146 10.23 20.76 -17.48
N ALA A 147 11.17 21.48 -18.09
CA ALA A 147 10.89 22.41 -19.17
C ALA A 147 10.31 21.70 -20.40
N ASP A 148 10.86 20.54 -20.78
CA ASP A 148 10.38 19.76 -21.91
C ASP A 148 8.96 19.19 -21.65
N ILE A 149 8.68 18.72 -20.42
CA ILE A 149 7.33 18.30 -20.01
C ILE A 149 6.36 19.50 -20.03
N ALA A 150 6.75 20.66 -19.52
CA ALA A 150 5.90 21.85 -19.48
C ALA A 150 5.50 22.35 -20.87
N LYS A 151 6.40 22.24 -21.85
CA LYS A 151 6.14 22.58 -23.27
C LYS A 151 5.21 21.59 -23.97
N SER A 152 4.99 20.41 -23.37
CA SER A 152 4.23 19.34 -24.00
C SER A 152 2.70 19.50 -23.78
N PRO A 153 1.86 18.93 -24.67
CA PRO A 153 0.40 18.90 -24.51
C PRO A 153 -0.03 18.23 -23.20
N ALA A 154 -1.20 18.60 -22.67
CA ALA A 154 -1.70 18.11 -21.38
C ALA A 154 -1.74 16.57 -21.28
N GLU A 155 -2.21 15.88 -22.32
CA GLU A 155 -2.24 14.41 -22.39
C GLU A 155 -0.83 13.80 -22.27
N MET A 156 0.17 14.42 -22.92
CA MET A 156 1.56 13.98 -22.86
C MET A 156 2.20 14.25 -21.50
N ARG A 157 1.73 15.27 -20.76
CA ARG A 157 2.17 15.52 -19.38
C ARG A 157 1.72 14.40 -18.47
N THR A 158 0.47 13.96 -18.56
CA THR A 158 -0.03 12.80 -17.80
C THR A 158 0.78 11.55 -18.14
N LEU A 159 1.04 11.31 -19.42
CA LEU A 159 1.83 10.17 -19.88
C LEU A 159 3.31 10.22 -19.46
N SER A 160 3.87 11.40 -19.20
CA SER A 160 5.23 11.54 -18.69
C SER A 160 5.40 10.96 -17.29
N THR A 161 4.30 10.80 -16.55
CA THR A 161 4.27 10.27 -15.18
C THR A 161 4.07 8.76 -15.15
N LEU A 162 3.54 8.19 -16.23
CA LEU A 162 3.22 6.78 -16.35
C LEU A 162 4.48 5.93 -16.11
N PRO A 163 4.42 4.92 -15.22
CA PRO A 163 5.56 4.06 -14.95
C PRO A 163 6.12 3.39 -16.20
N THR A 164 7.45 3.37 -16.31
CA THR A 164 8.16 2.59 -17.35
C THR A 164 7.95 1.10 -17.15
N GLU A 165 8.19 0.29 -18.18
CA GLU A 165 8.05 -1.16 -18.16
C GLU A 165 8.96 -1.85 -17.12
N THR A 166 10.06 -1.20 -16.73
CA THR A 166 10.99 -1.67 -15.70
C THR A 166 10.47 -1.47 -14.28
N ASP A 167 9.37 -0.73 -14.10
CA ASP A 167 8.80 -0.49 -12.78
C ASP A 167 8.12 -1.76 -12.23
N PRO A 168 8.47 -2.21 -11.01
CA PRO A 168 7.88 -3.42 -10.42
C PRO A 168 6.38 -3.30 -10.17
N ILE A 169 5.79 -2.11 -10.22
CA ILE A 169 4.35 -1.94 -10.04
C ILE A 169 3.53 -2.75 -11.05
N TRP A 170 4.01 -2.87 -12.29
CA TRP A 170 3.31 -3.62 -13.33
C TRP A 170 3.21 -5.12 -13.00
N GLU A 171 4.33 -5.72 -12.59
CA GLU A 171 4.34 -7.11 -12.14
C GLU A 171 3.46 -7.31 -10.89
N LYS A 172 3.49 -6.37 -9.95
CA LYS A 172 2.64 -6.41 -8.75
C LYS A 172 1.14 -6.36 -9.08
N ILE A 173 0.74 -5.63 -10.12
CA ILE A 173 -0.65 -5.61 -10.59
C ILE A 173 -1.02 -6.94 -11.24
N LEU A 174 -0.14 -7.48 -12.08
CA LEU A 174 -0.36 -8.77 -12.76
C LEU A 174 -0.40 -9.95 -11.78
N ARG A 175 0.29 -9.86 -10.64
CA ARG A 175 0.26 -10.87 -9.55
C ARG A 175 -0.78 -10.58 -8.46
N ASP A 176 -1.71 -9.66 -8.69
CA ASP A 176 -2.77 -9.28 -7.73
C ASP A 176 -2.27 -8.75 -6.36
N GLN A 177 -1.01 -8.32 -6.28
CA GLN A 177 -0.46 -7.67 -5.07
C GLN A 177 -0.92 -6.22 -4.95
N VAL A 178 -1.17 -5.56 -6.09
CA VAL A 178 -1.74 -4.21 -6.17
C VAL A 178 -3.06 -4.27 -6.93
N LEU A 179 -4.14 -3.84 -6.27
CA LEU A 179 -5.47 -3.81 -6.86
C LEU A 179 -5.70 -2.48 -7.58
N LEU A 180 -5.62 -2.50 -8.90
CA LEU A 180 -6.03 -1.37 -9.73
C LEU A 180 -7.57 -1.30 -9.77
N ARG A 181 -8.14 -0.18 -9.34
CA ARG A 181 -9.59 0.06 -9.43
C ARG A 181 -9.86 0.82 -10.72
N THR A 182 -10.65 0.22 -11.60
CA THR A 182 -11.06 0.84 -12.85
C THR A 182 -12.56 0.72 -13.09
N SER A 183 -13.16 1.75 -13.68
CA SER A 183 -14.52 1.70 -14.24
C SER A 183 -14.53 1.17 -15.67
N MET A 184 -13.40 1.22 -16.37
CA MET A 184 -13.33 0.84 -17.78
C MET A 184 -13.40 -0.67 -17.98
N LEU A 185 -14.39 -1.09 -18.76
CA LEU A 185 -14.61 -2.49 -19.08
C LEU A 185 -13.47 -3.12 -19.92
N PRO A 186 -12.92 -2.45 -20.96
CA PRO A 186 -11.81 -3.02 -21.74
C PRO A 186 -10.57 -3.33 -20.90
N LEU A 187 -10.22 -2.43 -19.97
CA LEU A 187 -9.10 -2.64 -19.05
C LEU A 187 -9.34 -3.82 -18.11
N LYS A 188 -10.58 -4.05 -17.63
CA LYS A 188 -10.91 -5.22 -16.80
C LYS A 188 -10.71 -6.53 -17.55
N PHE A 189 -11.14 -6.58 -18.81
CA PHE A 189 -10.94 -7.77 -19.65
C PHE A 189 -9.47 -8.02 -19.95
N LEU A 190 -8.73 -6.97 -20.31
CA LEU A 190 -7.29 -7.06 -20.54
C LEU A 190 -6.57 -7.55 -19.28
N LEU A 191 -6.82 -6.93 -18.13
CA LEU A 191 -6.23 -7.36 -16.85
C LEU A 191 -6.59 -8.80 -16.50
N SER A 192 -7.83 -9.23 -16.71
CA SER A 192 -8.22 -10.63 -16.47
C SER A 192 -7.40 -11.59 -17.33
N LYS A 193 -7.28 -11.31 -18.63
CA LYS A 193 -6.47 -12.11 -19.58
C LYS A 193 -4.99 -12.11 -19.20
N LEU A 194 -4.42 -10.95 -18.90
CA LEU A 194 -3.00 -10.80 -18.57
C LEU A 194 -2.66 -11.42 -17.20
N LYS A 195 -3.55 -11.33 -16.21
CA LYS A 195 -3.37 -11.99 -14.90
C LYS A 195 -3.42 -13.51 -15.01
N LEU A 196 -4.34 -14.05 -15.80
CA LEU A 196 -4.44 -15.50 -16.04
C LEU A 196 -3.19 -16.06 -16.75
N THR A 197 -2.60 -15.28 -17.64
CA THR A 197 -1.35 -15.66 -18.31
C THR A 197 -0.16 -15.50 -17.38
N ALA A 198 -0.06 -14.39 -16.64
CA ALA A 198 0.98 -14.16 -15.63
C ALA A 198 0.98 -15.20 -14.50
N ALA A 199 -0.20 -15.68 -14.07
CA ALA A 199 -0.31 -16.72 -13.05
C ALA A 199 0.33 -18.06 -13.46
N LYS A 200 0.45 -18.33 -14.77
CA LYS A 200 1.09 -19.53 -15.32
C LYS A 200 2.61 -19.36 -15.51
N ILE A 201 3.11 -18.15 -15.34
CA ILE A 201 4.51 -17.80 -15.59
C ILE A 201 5.28 -17.79 -14.27
N THR A 202 6.20 -18.74 -14.14
CA THR A 202 7.12 -18.83 -12.99
C THR A 202 8.32 -17.89 -13.14
N ASP A 203 8.75 -17.62 -14.37
CA ASP A 203 9.90 -16.80 -14.69
C ASP A 203 9.51 -15.34 -14.94
N SER A 204 9.99 -14.41 -14.10
CA SER A 204 9.75 -12.98 -14.22
C SER A 204 10.12 -12.41 -15.61
N ARG A 205 11.05 -13.04 -16.35
CA ARG A 205 11.45 -12.60 -17.70
C ARG A 205 10.30 -12.68 -18.71
N LYS A 206 9.43 -13.68 -18.58
CA LYS A 206 8.29 -13.88 -19.49
C LYS A 206 7.09 -13.00 -19.15
N VAL A 207 7.15 -12.27 -18.04
CA VAL A 207 6.10 -11.31 -17.64
C VAL A 207 6.24 -10.01 -18.41
N LEU A 208 7.44 -9.65 -18.86
CA LEU A 208 7.71 -8.36 -19.50
C LEU A 208 6.89 -8.08 -20.77
N PRO A 209 6.66 -9.04 -21.70
CA PRO A 209 5.74 -8.82 -22.82
C PRO A 209 4.32 -8.45 -22.37
N LEU A 210 3.83 -9.04 -21.28
CA LEU A 210 2.52 -8.71 -20.71
C LEU A 210 2.51 -7.28 -20.13
N VAL A 211 3.64 -6.82 -19.61
CA VAL A 211 3.83 -5.43 -19.14
C VAL A 211 3.81 -4.47 -20.32
N TYR A 212 4.48 -4.78 -21.43
CA TYR A 212 4.43 -3.96 -22.64
C TYR A 212 3.01 -3.85 -23.20
N ASP A 213 2.26 -4.96 -23.29
CA ASP A 213 0.87 -4.95 -23.74
C ASP A 213 -0.01 -4.08 -22.83
N LEU A 214 0.16 -4.21 -21.52
CA LEU A 214 -0.58 -3.41 -20.55
C LEU A 214 -0.22 -1.93 -20.67
N ARG A 215 1.07 -1.60 -20.74
CA ARG A 215 1.56 -0.23 -20.84
C ARG A 215 1.14 0.43 -22.16
N ALA A 216 1.17 -0.29 -23.27
CA ALA A 216 0.69 0.19 -24.57
C ALA A 216 -0.79 0.57 -24.48
N PHE A 217 -1.62 -0.28 -23.85
CA PHE A 217 -3.02 0.04 -23.60
C PHE A 217 -3.19 1.34 -22.78
N PHE A 218 -2.34 1.53 -21.75
CA PHE A 218 -2.34 2.77 -20.95
C PHE A 218 -2.00 4.01 -21.77
N ILE A 219 -1.06 3.90 -22.70
CA ILE A 219 -0.63 4.99 -23.57
C ILE A 219 -1.72 5.33 -24.59
N GLU A 220 -2.36 4.32 -25.20
CA GLU A 220 -3.42 4.53 -26.19
C GLU A 220 -4.68 5.19 -25.61
N HIS A 221 -5.04 4.87 -24.36
CA HIS A 221 -6.29 5.32 -23.75
C HIS A 221 -6.08 6.38 -22.64
N ALA A 222 -4.92 7.04 -22.63
CA ALA A 222 -4.46 7.92 -21.55
C ALA A 222 -5.51 8.97 -21.13
N ALA A 223 -6.16 9.61 -22.11
CA ALA A 223 -7.15 10.66 -21.90
C ALA A 223 -8.39 10.22 -21.09
N ALA A 224 -8.68 8.91 -21.04
CA ALA A 224 -9.81 8.35 -20.30
C ALA A 224 -9.41 7.71 -18.95
N MET A 225 -8.11 7.71 -18.61
CA MET A 225 -7.54 6.91 -17.51
C MET A 225 -6.80 7.71 -16.44
N ASP A 226 -7.03 9.02 -16.32
CA ASP A 226 -6.33 9.84 -15.32
C ASP A 226 -6.40 9.23 -13.90
N SER A 227 -7.57 8.71 -13.50
CA SER A 227 -7.77 8.13 -12.17
C SER A 227 -7.01 6.82 -11.94
N GLU A 228 -6.79 6.06 -13.01
CA GLU A 228 -6.03 4.81 -13.02
C GLU A 228 -4.53 5.10 -13.06
N ILE A 229 -4.10 6.09 -13.85
CA ILE A 229 -2.72 6.56 -13.92
C ILE A 229 -2.29 7.14 -12.56
N ASP A 230 -3.15 7.91 -11.90
CA ASP A 230 -2.92 8.40 -10.53
C ASP A 230 -2.69 7.24 -9.53
N GLN A 231 -3.50 6.18 -9.63
CA GLN A 231 -3.36 4.99 -8.80
C GLN A 231 -2.02 4.28 -9.04
N LEU A 232 -1.58 4.19 -10.30
CA LEU A 232 -0.27 3.63 -10.66
C LEU A 232 0.88 4.48 -10.10
N CYS A 233 0.78 5.80 -10.22
CA CYS A 233 1.82 6.72 -9.77
C CYS A 233 1.92 6.82 -8.24
N GLY A 234 0.98 6.19 -7.51
CA GLY A 234 0.86 6.32 -6.06
C GLY A 234 0.41 7.72 -5.63
N ILE A 235 -0.18 8.48 -6.55
CA ILE A 235 -0.75 9.80 -6.31
C ILE A 235 -2.10 9.56 -5.64
N HIS A 236 -2.08 9.38 -4.33
CA HIS A 236 -3.30 9.19 -3.58
C HIS A 236 -3.98 10.54 -3.37
N SER A 237 -5.04 10.83 -4.13
CA SER A 237 -6.03 11.81 -3.70
C SER A 237 -6.50 11.46 -2.29
N GLU A 238 -6.67 12.45 -1.41
CA GLU A 238 -7.12 12.26 -0.01
C GLU A 238 -8.37 11.37 0.09
N ARG A 239 -9.22 11.42 -0.95
CA ARG A 239 -10.41 10.57 -1.15
C ARG A 239 -10.06 9.09 -1.38
N GLN A 240 -9.05 8.80 -2.19
CA GLN A 240 -8.55 7.44 -2.42
C GLN A 240 -7.80 6.89 -1.20
N GLN A 241 -7.06 7.72 -0.47
CA GLN A 241 -6.45 7.35 0.82
C GLN A 241 -7.52 7.01 1.87
N LYS A 242 -8.61 7.79 1.96
CA LYS A 242 -9.78 7.48 2.80
C LYS A 242 -10.44 6.17 2.38
N LEU A 243 -10.59 5.90 1.09
CA LEU A 243 -11.16 4.64 0.57
C LEU A 243 -10.22 3.42 0.69
N ALA A 244 -8.90 3.61 0.63
CA ALA A 244 -7.91 2.56 0.84
C ALA A 244 -7.80 2.20 2.33
N ARG A 245 -7.85 3.21 3.22
CA ARG A 245 -8.02 3.03 4.67
C ARG A 245 -9.34 2.34 4.98
N ALA A 246 -10.45 2.71 4.32
CA ALA A 246 -11.74 2.04 4.47
C ALA A 246 -11.74 0.58 3.98
N ALA A 247 -10.98 0.27 2.91
CA ALA A 247 -10.83 -1.09 2.42
C ALA A 247 -10.00 -1.97 3.36
N LYS A 248 -8.93 -1.42 3.95
CA LYS A 248 -8.18 -2.09 5.04
C LYS A 248 -8.99 -2.19 6.33
N SER A 249 -9.90 -1.25 6.58
CA SER A 249 -10.80 -1.22 7.74
C SER A 249 -12.17 -1.83 7.47
N LYS A 250 -12.29 -2.85 6.60
CA LYS A 250 -13.49 -3.72 6.58
C LYS A 250 -13.60 -4.46 7.92
N GLN A 251 -13.95 -3.75 8.98
CA GLN A 251 -14.49 -4.30 10.19
C GLN A 251 -15.70 -5.11 9.74
N ARG A 252 -15.61 -6.43 9.86
CA ARG A 252 -16.75 -7.32 9.65
C ARG A 252 -17.86 -6.77 10.54
N LEU A 253 -18.91 -6.23 9.92
CA LEU A 253 -20.08 -5.74 10.65
C LEU A 253 -20.73 -6.97 11.27
N ILE A 254 -20.49 -7.17 12.56
CA ILE A 254 -21.02 -8.31 13.29
C ILE A 254 -22.34 -7.86 13.93
N LEU A 255 -23.38 -8.67 13.74
CA LEU A 255 -24.61 -8.52 14.49
C LEU A 255 -24.36 -8.99 15.94
N PRO A 256 -24.58 -8.15 16.97
CA PRO A 256 -24.30 -8.53 18.35
C PRO A 256 -25.13 -9.74 18.79
N SER A 257 -24.55 -10.59 19.62
CA SER A 257 -25.25 -11.70 20.27
C SER A 257 -26.35 -11.19 21.20
N ILE A 258 -27.35 -12.02 21.50
CA ILE A 258 -28.46 -11.70 22.42
C ILE A 258 -27.96 -11.26 23.81
N LYS A 259 -26.87 -11.86 24.30
CA LYS A 259 -26.21 -11.51 25.57
C LYS A 259 -25.43 -10.19 25.55
N SER A 260 -25.39 -9.48 24.42
CA SER A 260 -24.66 -8.22 24.32
C SER A 260 -25.36 -7.12 25.10
N SER A 261 -24.61 -6.48 25.99
CA SER A 261 -25.09 -5.33 26.77
C SER A 261 -25.51 -4.12 25.93
N VAL A 262 -25.14 -4.08 24.64
CA VAL A 262 -25.56 -3.01 23.72
C VAL A 262 -27.06 -3.08 23.42
N TRP A 263 -27.67 -4.27 23.43
CA TRP A 263 -29.12 -4.40 23.30
C TRP A 263 -29.85 -3.81 24.50
N LEU A 264 -29.31 -4.02 25.70
CA LEU A 264 -29.84 -3.45 26.94
C LEU A 264 -29.77 -1.92 26.92
N ASP A 265 -28.66 -1.34 26.44
CA ASP A 265 -28.53 0.12 26.32
C ASP A 265 -29.48 0.72 25.28
N LEU A 266 -29.67 0.01 24.15
CA LEU A 266 -30.58 0.44 23.10
C LEU A 266 -32.03 0.44 23.56
N LEU A 267 -32.43 -0.60 24.30
CA LEU A 267 -33.78 -0.76 24.83
C LEU A 267 -34.03 0.03 26.14
N SER A 268 -32.97 0.39 26.88
CA SER A 268 -33.08 1.29 28.04
C SER A 268 -32.97 2.77 27.69
N GLY A 269 -32.75 3.11 26.42
CA GLY A 269 -32.66 4.50 25.96
C GLY A 269 -31.30 5.17 26.13
N ARG A 270 -30.29 4.46 26.66
CA ARG A 270 -28.92 4.98 26.83
C ARG A 270 -28.18 5.16 25.51
N VAL A 271 -28.53 4.37 24.50
CA VAL A 271 -28.01 4.49 23.13
C VAL A 271 -29.18 4.72 22.18
N SER A 272 -29.11 5.79 21.41
CA SER A 272 -30.01 6.02 20.28
C SER A 272 -29.27 5.71 18.97
N LEU A 273 -29.93 4.99 18.06
CA LEU A 273 -29.37 4.68 16.75
C LEU A 273 -29.64 5.79 15.71
N ASN A 274 -30.42 6.83 16.07
CA ASN A 274 -30.85 7.94 15.19
C ASN A 274 -31.09 7.46 13.74
N SER A 275 -31.84 6.37 13.62
CA SER A 275 -32.05 5.66 12.36
C SER A 275 -32.95 6.47 11.44
N GLN A 276 -32.64 6.48 10.15
CA GLN A 276 -33.51 7.07 9.11
C GLN A 276 -34.70 6.14 8.78
N SER A 277 -34.61 4.86 9.13
CA SER A 277 -35.70 3.90 8.97
C SER A 277 -36.80 4.12 10.01
N VAL A 278 -37.94 4.67 9.55
CA VAL A 278 -39.17 4.84 10.35
C VAL A 278 -39.66 3.49 10.94
N PRO A 279 -39.72 2.38 10.17
CA PRO A 279 -40.12 1.08 10.71
C PRO A 279 -39.21 0.58 11.85
N LEU A 280 -37.90 0.82 11.76
CA LEU A 280 -36.97 0.45 12.83
C LEU A 280 -37.20 1.29 14.08
N ASN A 281 -37.44 2.59 13.95
CA ASN A 281 -37.69 3.47 15.09
C ASN A 281 -38.99 3.09 15.82
N LEU A 282 -40.04 2.74 15.09
CA LEU A 282 -41.29 2.23 15.66
C LEU A 282 -41.09 0.88 16.38
N LEU A 283 -40.32 -0.03 15.77
CA LEU A 283 -40.03 -1.31 16.39
C LEU A 283 -39.17 -1.15 17.65
N ILE A 284 -38.15 -0.29 17.63
CA ILE A 284 -37.35 0.03 18.83
C ILE A 284 -38.26 0.63 19.90
N SER A 285 -39.12 1.59 19.57
CA SER A 285 -40.05 2.21 20.53
C SER A 285 -40.98 1.18 21.17
N ARG A 286 -41.60 0.30 20.37
CA ARG A 286 -42.45 -0.78 20.88
C ARG A 286 -41.67 -1.74 21.79
N GLN A 287 -40.48 -2.17 21.36
CA GLN A 287 -39.66 -3.10 22.15
C GLN A 287 -39.08 -2.46 23.41
N ARG A 288 -38.87 -1.13 23.43
CA ARG A 288 -38.54 -0.40 24.67
C ARG A 288 -39.66 -0.52 25.69
N THR A 289 -40.90 -0.28 25.26
CA THR A 289 -42.08 -0.41 26.14
C THR A 289 -42.20 -1.83 26.67
N THR A 290 -42.08 -2.85 25.81
CA THR A 290 -42.12 -4.27 26.22
C THR A 290 -40.97 -4.63 27.16
N PHE A 291 -39.76 -4.10 26.92
CA PHE A 291 -38.59 -4.36 27.77
C PHE A 291 -38.68 -3.69 29.15
N VAL A 292 -39.28 -2.49 29.23
CA VAL A 292 -39.48 -1.76 30.48
C VAL A 292 -40.63 -2.36 31.30
N GLN A 293 -41.70 -2.79 30.64
CA GLN A 293 -42.87 -3.42 31.28
C GLN A 293 -42.63 -4.89 31.65
N GLY A 294 -41.71 -5.58 30.97
CA GLY A 294 -41.41 -6.99 31.24
C GLY A 294 -40.78 -7.17 32.63
N HIS A 295 -41.41 -7.99 33.46
CA HIS A 295 -40.94 -8.28 34.81
C HIS A 295 -39.99 -9.50 34.82
N SER A 296 -40.15 -10.42 33.85
CA SER A 296 -39.32 -11.62 33.74
C SER A 296 -38.07 -11.40 32.88
N LYS A 297 -37.02 -12.19 33.12
CA LYS A 297 -35.82 -12.18 32.27
C LYS A 297 -36.11 -12.70 30.86
N GLU A 298 -37.10 -13.57 30.71
CA GLU A 298 -37.50 -14.20 29.45
C GLU A 298 -38.19 -13.20 28.51
N GLU A 299 -39.11 -12.37 29.02
CA GLU A 299 -39.76 -11.31 28.25
C GLU A 299 -38.74 -10.28 27.72
N LYS A 300 -37.73 -9.95 28.54
CA LYS A 300 -36.64 -9.07 28.14
C LYS A 300 -35.76 -9.66 27.05
N ILE A 301 -35.53 -10.96 27.07
CA ILE A 301 -34.78 -11.68 26.02
C ILE A 301 -35.60 -11.73 24.73
N ALA A 302 -36.90 -12.02 24.81
CA ALA A 302 -37.79 -12.06 23.65
C ALA A 302 -37.84 -10.71 22.91
N ALA A 303 -37.88 -9.59 23.65
CA ALA A 303 -37.82 -8.25 23.06
C ALA A 303 -36.52 -8.00 22.26
N ILE A 304 -35.38 -8.52 22.76
CA ILE A 304 -34.08 -8.44 22.09
C ILE A 304 -34.05 -9.34 20.85
N GLU A 305 -34.66 -10.52 20.90
CA GLU A 305 -34.72 -11.46 19.77
C GLU A 305 -35.52 -10.88 18.60
N VAL A 306 -36.70 -10.30 18.86
CA VAL A 306 -37.52 -9.66 17.83
C VAL A 306 -36.75 -8.54 17.12
N LEU A 307 -36.02 -7.72 17.89
CA LEU A 307 -35.18 -6.66 17.34
C LEU A 307 -34.01 -7.22 16.52
N ARG A 308 -33.34 -8.27 17.01
CA ARG A 308 -32.21 -8.92 16.34
C ARG A 308 -32.63 -9.59 15.02
N ASP A 309 -33.77 -10.26 15.01
CA ASP A 309 -34.32 -10.90 13.81
C ASP A 309 -34.73 -9.87 12.76
N TYR A 310 -35.22 -8.71 13.19
CA TYR A 310 -35.48 -7.60 12.29
C TYR A 310 -34.19 -7.10 11.61
N PHE A 311 -33.09 -6.95 12.36
CA PHE A 311 -31.77 -6.63 11.78
C PHE A 311 -31.25 -7.72 10.85
N ARG A 312 -31.50 -9.00 11.15
CA ARG A 312 -31.10 -10.13 10.30
C ARG A 312 -31.84 -10.13 8.97
N LYS A 313 -33.16 -9.89 8.99
CA LYS A 313 -34.00 -9.83 7.79
C LYS A 313 -33.71 -8.59 6.93
N ASN A 314 -33.38 -7.46 7.56
CA ASN A 314 -33.20 -6.16 6.89
C ASN A 314 -31.74 -5.71 6.82
N TYR A 315 -30.77 -6.64 6.82
CA TYR A 315 -29.34 -6.29 6.92
C TYR A 315 -28.83 -5.38 5.79
N ARG A 316 -29.43 -5.46 4.58
CA ARG A 316 -29.00 -4.68 3.41
C ARG A 316 -29.34 -3.20 3.58
N THR A 317 -30.51 -2.91 4.15
CA THR A 317 -31.01 -1.54 4.35
C THR A 317 -30.48 -0.95 5.65
N LEU A 318 -30.27 -1.78 6.69
CA LEU A 318 -29.83 -1.36 8.02
C LEU A 318 -28.30 -1.35 8.23
N LYS A 319 -27.54 -1.25 7.13
CA LYS A 319 -26.08 -1.20 7.18
C LYS A 319 -25.53 0.00 7.98
N PRO A 320 -26.05 1.24 7.85
CA PRO A 320 -25.54 2.36 8.64
C PRO A 320 -25.82 2.20 10.14
N GLU A 321 -26.97 1.62 10.51
CA GLU A 321 -27.34 1.34 11.89
C GLU A 321 -26.48 0.23 12.49
N LEU A 322 -26.14 -0.80 11.71
CA LEU A 322 -25.18 -1.84 12.10
C LEU A 322 -23.78 -1.28 12.37
N VAL A 323 -23.37 -0.24 11.66
CA VAL A 323 -22.09 0.46 11.91
C VAL A 323 -22.15 1.18 13.27
N LEU A 324 -23.24 1.88 13.56
CA LEU A 324 -23.43 2.60 14.83
C LEU A 324 -23.45 1.62 16.02
N LEU A 325 -24.15 0.51 15.86
CA LEU A 325 -24.23 -0.55 16.86
C LEU A 325 -22.85 -1.22 17.12
N ASN A 326 -22.06 -1.46 16.07
CA ASN A 326 -20.70 -1.96 16.20
C ASN A 326 -19.75 -0.92 16.83
N ARG A 327 -19.95 0.37 16.56
CA ARG A 327 -19.23 1.45 17.23
C ARG A 327 -19.53 1.45 18.73
N ALA A 328 -20.80 1.32 19.12
CA ALA A 328 -21.20 1.18 20.53
C ALA A 328 -20.57 -0.06 21.21
N MET A 329 -20.48 -1.20 20.50
CA MET A 329 -19.75 -2.37 20.99
C MET A 329 -18.25 -2.10 21.20
N ASN A 330 -17.60 -1.41 20.25
CA ASN A 330 -16.17 -1.14 20.30
C ASN A 330 -15.80 -0.11 21.38
N ILE A 331 -16.65 0.89 21.62
CA ILE A 331 -16.48 1.85 22.74
C ILE A 331 -16.47 1.08 24.07
N ARG A 332 -17.37 0.10 24.26
CA ARG A 332 -17.37 -0.75 25.46
C ARG A 332 -16.17 -1.70 25.53
N LYS A 333 -15.71 -2.28 24.42
CA LYS A 333 -14.47 -3.09 24.42
C LYS A 333 -13.25 -2.28 24.86
N ARG A 334 -13.16 -1.00 24.47
CA ARG A 334 -12.09 -0.09 24.89
C ARG A 334 -12.22 0.40 26.34
N SER A 335 -13.41 0.37 26.92
CA SER A 335 -13.62 0.64 28.35
C SER A 335 -13.21 -0.52 29.26
N GLY A 336 -12.79 -1.66 28.72
CA GLY A 336 -12.03 -2.66 29.47
C GLY A 336 -10.61 -2.14 29.68
N VAL A 337 -10.25 -1.84 30.93
CA VAL A 337 -8.91 -1.41 31.36
C VAL A 337 -7.85 -2.32 30.72
N GLN A 338 -7.08 -1.80 29.77
CA GLN A 338 -5.95 -2.52 29.18
C GLN A 338 -4.80 -2.47 30.19
N LEU A 339 -4.58 -3.59 30.88
CA LEU A 339 -3.45 -3.76 31.79
C LEU A 339 -2.13 -3.79 31.00
N PRO A 340 -1.07 -3.13 31.48
CA PRO A 340 0.27 -3.21 30.90
C PRO A 340 0.74 -4.65 30.69
N ASP A 341 1.56 -4.89 29.67
CA ASP A 341 2.09 -6.22 29.39
C ASP A 341 2.99 -6.73 30.52
N ALA A 342 3.10 -8.05 30.65
CA ALA A 342 3.77 -8.70 31.79
C ALA A 342 5.27 -8.34 31.89
N ASP A 343 5.86 -7.90 30.79
CA ASP A 343 7.27 -7.51 30.69
C ASP A 343 7.48 -6.02 31.04
N HIS A 344 6.42 -5.28 31.33
CA HIS A 344 6.52 -3.86 31.68
C HIS A 344 7.25 -3.68 33.01
N SER A 345 8.19 -2.74 33.02
CA SER A 345 9.01 -2.33 34.19
C SER A 345 8.22 -2.04 35.46
N ILE A 346 6.95 -1.66 35.34
CA ILE A 346 6.07 -1.33 36.46
C ILE A 346 5.80 -2.55 37.34
N TRP A 347 5.69 -3.74 36.76
CA TRP A 347 5.49 -4.96 37.53
C TRP A 347 6.71 -5.28 38.39
N GLN A 348 7.91 -4.95 37.90
CA GLN A 348 9.14 -5.09 38.67
C GLN A 348 9.24 -4.03 39.77
N GLN A 349 8.79 -2.79 39.51
CA GLN A 349 8.71 -1.73 40.53
C GLN A 349 7.72 -2.09 41.64
N ILE A 350 6.55 -2.64 41.31
CA ILE A 350 5.60 -3.16 42.29
C ILE A 350 6.21 -4.29 43.12
N LEU A 351 6.99 -5.18 42.52
CA LEU A 351 7.63 -6.27 43.26
C LEU A 351 8.74 -5.75 44.20
N ASN A 352 9.42 -4.66 43.86
CA ASN A 352 10.53 -4.14 44.66
C ASN A 352 10.10 -3.19 45.79
N ASP A 353 8.98 -2.46 45.65
CA ASP A 353 8.58 -1.42 46.61
C ASP A 353 7.23 -1.74 47.28
N ASP A 354 7.26 -1.88 48.61
CA ASP A 354 6.10 -2.19 49.46
C ASP A 354 4.99 -1.12 49.39
N ASN A 355 5.31 0.13 49.06
CA ASN A 355 4.38 1.26 49.05
C ASN A 355 3.96 1.72 47.65
N PHE A 356 4.42 1.06 46.59
CA PHE A 356 4.21 1.52 45.20
C PHE A 356 2.73 1.60 44.79
N VAL A 357 1.90 0.68 45.29
CA VAL A 357 0.43 0.72 45.13
C VAL A 357 -0.22 0.51 46.51
N PRO A 358 -0.64 1.58 47.19
CA PRO A 358 -1.39 1.45 48.43
C PRO A 358 -2.75 0.83 48.09
N SER A 359 -2.95 -0.43 48.47
CA SER A 359 -4.23 -1.12 48.34
C SER A 359 -4.85 -1.34 49.71
N ASN A 360 -6.18 -1.28 49.80
CA ASN A 360 -6.91 -1.75 50.98
C ASN A 360 -7.30 -3.23 50.86
N HIS A 361 -6.96 -3.88 49.74
CA HIS A 361 -7.34 -5.26 49.44
C HIS A 361 -6.35 -6.26 50.08
N ILE A 362 -6.76 -6.89 51.18
CA ILE A 362 -5.92 -7.81 51.97
C ILE A 362 -5.36 -8.96 51.12
N ALA A 363 -6.16 -9.56 50.23
CA ALA A 363 -5.71 -10.66 49.38
C ALA A 363 -4.65 -10.21 48.35
N TYR A 364 -4.65 -8.94 47.94
CA TYR A 364 -3.63 -8.40 47.05
C TYR A 364 -2.30 -8.23 47.81
N LYS A 365 -2.35 -7.72 49.05
CA LYS A 365 -1.17 -7.60 49.93
C LYS A 365 -0.53 -8.95 50.24
N LEU A 366 -1.34 -9.96 50.55
CA LEU A 366 -0.85 -11.32 50.82
C LEU A 366 -0.21 -11.95 49.58
N LEU A 367 -0.80 -11.73 48.40
CA LEU A 367 -0.24 -12.20 47.13
C LEU A 367 1.09 -11.50 46.82
N LEU A 368 1.17 -10.19 47.01
CA LEU A 368 2.42 -9.44 46.84
C LEU A 368 3.49 -9.92 47.83
N ALA A 369 3.18 -10.05 49.13
CA ALA A 369 4.13 -10.53 50.12
C ALA A 369 4.69 -11.92 49.79
N LYS A 370 3.82 -12.84 49.32
CA LYS A 370 4.22 -14.19 48.89
C LYS A 370 5.11 -14.16 47.65
N LEU A 371 4.76 -13.35 46.64
CA LEU A 371 5.53 -13.25 45.40
C LEU A 371 6.87 -12.53 45.62
N ARG A 372 6.93 -11.51 46.49
CA ARG A 372 8.17 -10.86 46.91
C ARG A 372 9.11 -11.83 47.61
N ALA A 373 8.60 -12.59 48.58
CA ALA A 373 9.39 -13.62 49.26
C ALA A 373 9.97 -14.66 48.26
N GLN A 374 9.20 -15.05 47.25
CA GLN A 374 9.67 -15.95 46.19
C GLN A 374 10.77 -15.33 45.31
N VAL A 375 10.63 -14.06 44.94
CA VAL A 375 11.62 -13.32 44.14
C VAL A 375 12.91 -13.04 44.93
N THR A 376 12.82 -12.79 46.25
CA THR A 376 13.99 -12.60 47.12
C THR A 376 14.74 -13.91 47.38
N THR A 377 14.02 -15.04 47.47
CA THR A 377 14.62 -16.36 47.74
C THR A 377 15.31 -16.94 46.49
N LYS A 378 14.83 -16.64 45.28
CA LYS A 378 15.43 -17.06 44.01
C LYS A 378 15.40 -15.90 43.01
N PRO A 379 16.50 -15.15 42.85
CA PRO A 379 16.54 -13.96 41.99
C PRO A 379 16.71 -14.30 40.50
N ASP A 380 15.99 -15.31 40.00
CA ASP A 380 16.00 -15.68 38.59
C ASP A 380 15.09 -14.75 37.77
N PRO A 381 15.50 -14.35 36.53
CA PRO A 381 14.70 -13.47 35.68
C PRO A 381 13.36 -14.09 35.28
N VAL A 382 13.29 -15.43 35.20
CA VAL A 382 12.06 -16.17 34.87
C VAL A 382 11.03 -16.09 36.00
N VAL A 383 11.47 -16.19 37.26
CA VAL A 383 10.59 -16.12 38.44
C VAL A 383 9.99 -14.72 38.60
N LYS A 384 10.74 -13.68 38.25
CA LYS A 384 10.24 -12.29 38.22
C LYS A 384 9.12 -12.09 37.20
N LEU A 385 9.25 -12.69 36.02
CA LEU A 385 8.22 -12.65 34.98
C LEU A 385 6.97 -13.44 35.37
N GLU A 386 7.12 -14.60 36.01
CA GLU A 386 5.98 -15.36 36.53
C GLU A 386 5.24 -14.62 37.64
N ALA A 387 5.97 -13.95 38.54
CA ALA A 387 5.38 -13.11 39.57
C ALA A 387 4.59 -11.93 38.95
N ALA A 388 5.14 -11.26 37.93
CA ALA A 388 4.46 -10.20 37.19
C ALA A 388 3.17 -10.70 36.49
N ARG A 389 3.21 -11.91 35.89
CA ARG A 389 2.01 -12.54 35.28
C ARG A 389 0.92 -12.82 36.31
N ARG A 390 1.28 -13.37 37.48
CA ARG A 390 0.32 -13.67 38.55
C ARG A 390 -0.34 -12.40 39.13
N ILE A 391 0.42 -11.31 39.24
CA ILE A 391 -0.13 -9.99 39.64
C ILE A 391 -1.13 -9.50 38.58
N ARG A 392 -0.76 -9.56 37.30
CA ARG A 392 -1.64 -9.16 36.18
C ARG A 392 -2.92 -9.99 36.14
N GLU A 393 -2.84 -11.30 36.30
CA GLU A 393 -4.00 -12.20 36.35
C GLU A 393 -4.94 -11.88 37.51
N PHE A 394 -4.37 -11.65 38.70
CA PHE A 394 -5.15 -11.29 39.89
C PHE A 394 -5.87 -9.95 39.70
N LEU A 395 -5.19 -8.95 39.13
CA LEU A 395 -5.78 -7.63 38.79
C LEU A 395 -6.86 -7.75 37.70
N ALA A 396 -6.67 -8.62 36.71
CA ALA A 396 -7.66 -8.87 35.65
C ALA A 396 -8.93 -9.53 36.19
N GLN A 397 -8.79 -10.49 37.11
CA GLN A 397 -9.93 -11.17 37.74
C GLN A 397 -10.70 -10.24 38.69
N ASN A 398 -9.99 -9.34 39.40
CA ASN A 398 -10.56 -8.48 40.44
C ASN A 398 -10.71 -7.01 40.03
N HIS A 399 -10.79 -6.73 38.72
CA HIS A 399 -10.84 -5.36 38.17
C HIS A 399 -12.04 -4.51 38.64
N LYS A 400 -13.12 -5.13 39.12
CA LYS A 400 -14.30 -4.42 39.64
C LYS A 400 -14.10 -3.91 41.08
N SER A 401 -13.37 -4.67 41.90
CA SER A 401 -13.11 -4.31 43.31
C SER A 401 -11.90 -3.39 43.46
N MET A 402 -10.91 -3.49 42.56
CA MET A 402 -9.65 -2.72 42.64
C MET A 402 -9.56 -1.59 41.60
N ARG A 403 -10.62 -0.78 41.48
CA ARG A 403 -10.67 0.30 40.48
C ARG A 403 -9.70 1.44 40.78
N GLN A 404 -9.46 1.72 42.06
CA GLN A 404 -8.57 2.80 42.51
C GLN A 404 -7.11 2.43 42.31
N GLU A 405 -6.75 1.17 42.56
CA GLU A 405 -5.42 0.64 42.34
C GLU A 405 -5.12 0.54 40.84
N LEU A 406 -6.10 0.11 40.03
CA LEU A 406 -5.96 0.08 38.57
C LEU A 406 -5.80 1.47 37.95
N SER A 407 -6.51 2.49 38.46
CA SER A 407 -6.36 3.85 37.94
C SER A 407 -4.99 4.45 38.30
N LEU A 408 -4.47 4.17 39.49
CA LEU A 408 -3.11 4.56 39.89
C LEU A 408 -2.04 3.85 39.05
N LEU A 409 -2.19 2.54 38.84
CA LEU A 409 -1.31 1.75 37.98
C LEU A 409 -1.28 2.26 36.54
N LEU A 410 -2.44 2.59 35.97
CA LEU A 410 -2.52 3.14 34.61
C LEU A 410 -1.92 4.55 34.50
N ARG A 411 -2.07 5.36 35.54
CA ARG A 411 -1.48 6.71 35.58
C ARG A 411 0.04 6.64 35.66
N GLN A 412 0.56 5.71 36.45
CA GLN A 412 2.00 5.46 36.56
C GLN A 412 2.55 4.76 35.31
N SER A 413 1.74 3.92 34.64
CA SER A 413 2.15 3.29 33.38
C SER A 413 2.24 4.21 32.18
N ALA A 414 1.62 5.37 32.24
CA ALA A 414 1.76 6.40 31.24
C ALA A 414 2.95 7.35 31.53
N ALA A 415 3.56 7.26 32.72
CA ALA A 415 4.64 8.14 33.17
C ALA A 415 6.04 7.50 33.09
N VAL A 416 6.10 6.20 32.84
CA VAL A 416 7.31 5.39 32.59
C VAL A 416 7.32 5.02 31.11
#